data_AF-A0A975MDS1-F1
#
_entry.id   AF-A0A975MDS1-F1
#
_cell.length_a   1.000
_cell.length_b   1.000
_cell.length_c   1.000
_cell.angle_alpha   90.00
_cell.angle_beta   90.00
_cell.angle_gamma   90.00
#
_symmetry.space_group_name_H-M   'P 1'
#
loop_
_entity.id
_entity.type
_entity.pdbx_description
1 polymer ?
#
loop_
_entity_poly.entity_id
_entity_poly.type
_entity_poly.pdbx_seq_one_letter_code
_entity_poly.pdbx_strand_id
1 'polypeptide(L)'
;MAIVAGLTLFAATSAAAQTTIPGDPYADDPAGIVADPCPRHPVPQGAEWQMWNLHMLTRDFGQLCRYRAANAQLRESGAPVRVVFMGDSITDNWINLAPALFEDGRVDRGISGQTTPQMLVRFRQDVIDLHPQAVHIMAGTNDIAGNTGAATIETVQGNIRSMAELARAHGIAVILASIPPAGAFPWARTKQPVPVIREMNAWLKSYAADNGFTYVDYFAAMATPAGAMRPGLSSDGVHPNAAGYAVMKPLALAAIERALADRPALISTRPSSPSATPADR
;
A
#
# COMPACT_ATOMS: atom_id res chain seq x y z
N MET A 1 -68.77 -6.98 -23.58
CA MET A 1 -67.40 -7.55 -23.68
C MET A 1 -66.54 -6.78 -22.69
N ALA A 2 -66.34 -7.32 -21.48
CA ALA A 2 -65.58 -6.66 -20.41
C ALA A 2 -64.15 -7.18 -20.43
N ILE A 3 -63.17 -6.29 -20.60
CA ILE A 3 -61.75 -6.62 -20.55
C ILE A 3 -61.30 -6.50 -19.10
N VAL A 4 -60.99 -7.63 -18.47
CA VAL A 4 -60.36 -7.68 -17.15
C VAL A 4 -58.87 -7.44 -17.34
N ALA A 5 -58.37 -6.27 -16.93
CA ALA A 5 -56.95 -6.00 -16.86
C ALA A 5 -56.36 -6.71 -15.63
N GLY A 6 -55.67 -7.83 -15.86
CA GLY A 6 -54.91 -8.53 -14.82
C GLY A 6 -53.70 -7.72 -14.40
N LEU A 7 -53.76 -7.10 -13.22
CA LEU A 7 -52.63 -6.42 -12.61
C LEU A 7 -51.61 -7.48 -12.15
N THR A 8 -50.51 -7.65 -12.88
CA THR A 8 -49.42 -8.54 -12.46
C THR A 8 -48.58 -7.82 -11.40
N LEU A 9 -48.74 -8.21 -10.13
CA LEU A 9 -47.93 -7.69 -9.03
C LEU A 9 -46.54 -8.36 -9.11
N PHE A 10 -45.52 -7.62 -9.55
CA PHE A 10 -44.13 -8.06 -9.35
C PHE A 10 -43.80 -7.88 -7.87
N ALA A 11 -43.77 -8.98 -7.12
CA ALA A 11 -43.18 -8.98 -5.80
C ALA A 11 -41.66 -8.77 -5.95
N ALA A 12 -41.18 -7.58 -5.63
CA ALA A 12 -39.74 -7.33 -5.50
C ALA A 12 -39.25 -8.22 -4.34
N THR A 13 -38.57 -9.32 -4.67
CA THR A 13 -37.85 -10.10 -3.69
C THR A 13 -36.68 -9.25 -3.22
N SER A 14 -36.73 -8.80 -1.97
CA SER A 14 -35.57 -8.19 -1.31
C SER A 14 -34.40 -9.17 -1.44
N ALA A 15 -33.33 -8.77 -2.14
CA ALA A 15 -32.12 -9.57 -2.17
C ALA A 15 -31.62 -9.71 -0.74
N ALA A 16 -31.73 -10.91 -0.17
CA ALA A 16 -31.16 -11.18 1.14
C ALA A 16 -29.64 -11.00 1.02
N ALA A 17 -29.05 -10.18 1.89
CA ALA A 17 -27.59 -10.07 1.98
C ALA A 17 -27.05 -11.41 2.49
N GLN A 18 -26.55 -12.25 1.58
CA GLN A 18 -25.86 -13.49 1.92
C GLN A 18 -24.41 -13.19 2.28
N THR A 19 -23.98 -13.64 3.45
CA THR A 19 -22.60 -13.49 3.94
C THR A 19 -21.73 -14.72 3.63
N THR A 20 -22.36 -15.82 3.22
CA THR A 20 -21.72 -17.09 2.86
C THR A 20 -22.16 -17.51 1.45
N ILE A 21 -21.20 -17.97 0.65
CA ILE A 21 -21.42 -18.41 -0.72
C ILE A 21 -21.16 -19.93 -0.77
N PRO A 22 -22.09 -20.75 -1.29
CA PRO A 22 -21.85 -22.18 -1.46
C PRO A 22 -20.55 -22.44 -2.25
N GLY A 23 -19.66 -23.25 -1.68
CA GLY A 23 -18.36 -23.57 -2.26
C GLY A 23 -17.21 -22.62 -1.87
N ASP A 24 -17.46 -21.61 -1.02
CA ASP A 24 -16.39 -20.84 -0.37
C ASP A 24 -15.66 -21.74 0.65
N PRO A 25 -14.38 -22.09 0.44
CA PRO A 25 -13.64 -22.94 1.37
C PRO A 25 -13.34 -22.25 2.71
N TYR A 26 -13.63 -20.95 2.82
CA TYR A 26 -13.43 -20.13 4.01
C TYR A 26 -14.75 -19.63 4.61
N ALA A 27 -15.86 -20.35 4.37
CA ALA A 27 -17.18 -19.97 4.87
C ALA A 27 -17.29 -19.90 6.41
N ASP A 28 -16.40 -20.59 7.12
CA ASP A 28 -16.34 -20.64 8.59
C ASP A 28 -15.49 -19.51 9.21
N ASP A 29 -14.91 -18.64 8.38
CA ASP A 29 -14.14 -17.51 8.87
C ASP A 29 -15.00 -16.52 9.69
N PRO A 30 -14.41 -15.83 10.67
CA PRO A 30 -15.14 -14.83 11.45
C PRO A 30 -15.78 -13.76 10.56
N ALA A 31 -17.07 -13.51 10.76
CA ALA A 31 -17.84 -12.51 10.00
C ALA A 31 -18.46 -11.45 10.92
N GLY A 32 -18.46 -10.20 10.46
CA GLY A 32 -18.98 -9.05 11.21
C GLY A 32 -17.94 -8.41 12.13
N ILE A 33 -18.40 -7.70 13.17
CA ILE A 33 -17.52 -7.07 14.16
C ILE A 33 -17.18 -8.12 15.21
N VAL A 34 -15.94 -8.63 15.17
CA VAL A 34 -15.43 -9.68 16.06
C VAL A 34 -14.17 -9.22 16.78
N ALA A 35 -13.85 -9.85 17.91
CA ALA A 35 -12.65 -9.53 18.69
C ALA A 35 -11.35 -9.93 17.97
N ASP A 36 -11.36 -11.10 17.30
CA ASP A 36 -10.25 -11.60 16.49
C ASP A 36 -10.72 -11.86 15.05
N PRO A 37 -10.48 -10.93 14.12
CA PRO A 37 -10.90 -11.05 12.72
C PRO A 37 -9.88 -11.82 11.86
N CYS A 38 -8.81 -12.37 12.43
CA CYS A 38 -7.65 -12.86 11.67
C CYS A 38 -7.49 -14.38 11.68
N PRO A 39 -8.29 -15.11 10.87
CA PRO A 39 -8.06 -16.54 10.65
C PRO A 39 -6.70 -16.78 9.98
N ARG A 40 -6.09 -17.94 10.23
CA ARG A 40 -4.77 -18.28 9.69
C ARG A 40 -4.89 -18.87 8.30
N HIS A 41 -4.58 -18.04 7.30
CA HIS A 41 -4.51 -18.45 5.89
C HIS A 41 -3.10 -18.24 5.33
N PRO A 42 -2.15 -19.17 5.56
CA PRO A 42 -0.82 -19.05 5.00
C PRO A 42 -0.89 -19.03 3.46
N VAL A 43 -0.01 -18.25 2.82
CA VAL A 43 0.08 -18.19 1.36
C VAL A 43 0.41 -19.59 0.83
N PRO A 44 -0.49 -20.23 0.05
CA PRO A 44 -0.26 -21.58 -0.42
C PRO A 44 0.70 -21.59 -1.61
N GLN A 45 1.27 -22.75 -1.89
CA GLN A 45 2.06 -22.98 -3.10
C GLN A 45 1.20 -23.61 -4.20
N GLY A 46 1.40 -23.22 -5.46
CA GLY A 46 0.77 -23.86 -6.60
C GLY A 46 -0.70 -23.50 -6.80
N ALA A 47 -1.54 -24.49 -7.11
CA ALA A 47 -2.89 -24.30 -7.65
C ALA A 47 -3.87 -23.59 -6.68
N GLU A 48 -3.66 -23.74 -5.37
CA GLU A 48 -4.51 -23.15 -4.33
C GLU A 48 -4.36 -21.63 -4.21
N TRP A 49 -3.28 -21.07 -4.79
CA TRP A 49 -3.01 -19.62 -4.73
C TRP A 49 -4.15 -18.78 -5.29
N GLN A 50 -4.82 -19.24 -6.34
CA GLN A 50 -5.91 -18.49 -6.97
C GLN A 50 -7.10 -18.29 -6.03
N MET A 51 -7.50 -19.35 -5.33
CA MET A 51 -8.62 -19.30 -4.39
C MET A 51 -8.25 -18.52 -3.13
N TRP A 52 -7.03 -18.72 -2.62
CA TRP A 52 -6.50 -17.93 -1.52
C TRP A 52 -6.45 -16.43 -1.87
N ASN A 53 -5.99 -16.08 -3.06
CA ASN A 53 -5.92 -14.68 -3.49
C ASN A 53 -7.32 -14.06 -3.67
N LEU A 54 -8.27 -14.81 -4.22
CA LEU A 54 -9.67 -14.38 -4.30
C LEU A 54 -10.26 -14.15 -2.90
N HIS A 55 -9.97 -15.05 -1.96
CA HIS A 55 -10.39 -14.92 -0.57
C HIS A 55 -9.79 -13.67 0.08
N MET A 56 -8.48 -13.42 -0.05
CA MET A 56 -7.86 -12.17 0.42
C MET A 56 -8.52 -10.93 -0.19
N LEU A 57 -8.74 -10.90 -1.51
CA LEU A 57 -9.37 -9.76 -2.18
C LEU A 57 -10.82 -9.48 -1.74
N THR A 58 -11.52 -10.49 -1.19
CA THR A 58 -12.95 -10.39 -0.84
C THR A 58 -13.22 -10.33 0.66
N ARG A 59 -12.34 -10.87 1.51
CA ARG A 59 -12.54 -10.97 2.97
C ARG A 59 -11.56 -10.14 3.78
N ASP A 60 -10.31 -10.02 3.33
CA ASP A 60 -9.29 -9.16 3.96
C ASP A 60 -8.58 -8.34 2.87
N PHE A 61 -9.34 -7.47 2.19
CA PHE A 61 -8.87 -6.74 1.01
C PHE A 61 -7.57 -5.98 1.25
N GLY A 62 -7.42 -5.35 2.42
CA GLY A 62 -6.20 -4.64 2.82
C GLY A 62 -5.11 -5.56 3.38
N GLN A 63 -5.38 -6.84 3.59
CA GLN A 63 -4.55 -7.80 4.32
C GLN A 63 -4.17 -7.27 5.71
N LEU A 64 -5.14 -6.71 6.44
CA LEU A 64 -4.95 -6.15 7.78
C LEU A 64 -4.38 -7.19 8.75
N CYS A 65 -4.64 -8.47 8.51
CA CYS A 65 -4.10 -9.54 9.33
C CYS A 65 -2.60 -9.79 9.16
N ARG A 66 -2.00 -9.39 8.03
CA ARG A 66 -0.58 -9.65 7.70
C ARG A 66 0.39 -9.11 8.76
N TYR A 67 0.13 -7.90 9.26
CA TYR A 67 1.00 -7.22 10.23
C TYR A 67 0.34 -6.97 11.59
N ARG A 68 -0.91 -7.43 11.82
CA ARG A 68 -1.64 -7.18 13.07
C ARG A 68 -0.83 -7.55 14.33
N ALA A 69 -0.30 -8.77 14.36
CA ALA A 69 0.51 -9.26 15.49
C ALA A 69 1.85 -8.51 15.62
N ALA A 70 2.55 -8.26 14.50
CA ALA A 70 3.81 -7.51 14.49
C ALA A 70 3.62 -6.05 14.95
N ASN A 71 2.51 -5.42 14.57
CA ASN A 71 2.13 -4.08 15.03
C ASN A 71 1.85 -4.06 16.53
N ALA A 72 1.15 -5.08 17.05
CA ALA A 72 0.89 -5.21 18.49
C ALA A 72 2.20 -5.35 19.28
N GLN A 73 3.08 -6.26 18.86
CA GLN A 73 4.38 -6.46 19.48
C GLN A 73 5.24 -5.20 19.45
N LEU A 74 5.25 -4.47 18.34
CA LEU A 74 6.00 -3.22 18.21
C LEU A 74 5.47 -2.15 19.19
N ARG A 75 4.14 -2.00 19.29
CA ARG A 75 3.51 -1.07 20.24
C ARG A 75 3.79 -1.46 21.69
N GLU A 76 3.69 -2.74 22.02
CA GLU A 76 3.96 -3.27 23.36
C GLU A 76 5.43 -3.10 23.78
N SER A 77 6.36 -3.19 22.83
CA SER A 77 7.79 -2.99 23.10
C SER A 77 8.15 -1.56 23.51
N GLY A 78 7.32 -0.58 23.16
CA GLY A 78 7.62 0.85 23.34
C GLY A 78 8.80 1.37 22.49
N ALA A 79 9.38 0.54 21.61
CA ALA A 79 10.49 0.95 20.77
C ALA A 79 10.06 2.05 19.79
N PRO A 80 10.86 3.12 19.63
CA PRO A 80 10.50 4.20 18.72
C PRO A 80 10.54 3.73 17.27
N VAL A 81 9.49 4.04 16.51
CA VAL A 81 9.46 3.84 15.07
C VAL A 81 9.98 5.10 14.39
N ARG A 82 11.16 5.01 13.76
CA ARG A 82 11.74 6.12 12.98
C ARG A 82 11.04 6.25 11.65
N VAL A 83 10.93 5.16 10.88
CA VAL A 83 10.36 5.18 9.53
C VAL A 83 9.53 3.93 9.27
N VAL A 84 8.34 4.10 8.71
CA VAL A 84 7.59 2.99 8.12
C VAL A 84 7.81 2.98 6.61
N PHE A 85 8.16 1.82 6.05
CA PHE A 85 8.21 1.59 4.61
C PHE A 85 6.88 0.97 4.15
N MET A 86 6.00 1.79 3.58
CA MET A 86 4.76 1.37 2.96
C MET A 86 4.99 1.01 1.49
N GLY A 87 4.56 -0.17 1.06
CA GLY A 87 4.62 -0.54 -0.34
C GLY A 87 4.13 -1.94 -0.66
N ASP A 88 4.54 -2.44 -1.82
CA ASP A 88 4.14 -3.71 -2.40
C ASP A 88 5.24 -4.79 -2.26
N SER A 89 5.31 -5.73 -3.20
CA SER A 89 6.32 -6.80 -3.25
C SER A 89 7.74 -6.28 -3.33
N ILE A 90 7.98 -5.10 -3.89
CA ILE A 90 9.32 -4.51 -3.94
C ILE A 90 9.76 -4.11 -2.53
N THR A 91 8.83 -3.69 -1.66
CA THR A 91 9.13 -3.38 -0.26
C THR A 91 9.19 -4.66 0.59
N ASP A 92 8.24 -5.59 0.42
CA ASP A 92 8.15 -6.87 1.14
C ASP A 92 9.40 -7.75 0.92
N ASN A 93 9.97 -7.73 -0.29
CA ASN A 93 11.21 -8.45 -0.60
C ASN A 93 12.46 -7.77 -0.04
N TRP A 94 12.40 -6.46 0.24
CA TRP A 94 13.57 -5.69 0.64
C TRP A 94 14.10 -6.13 2.00
N ILE A 95 13.22 -6.38 2.97
CA ILE A 95 13.64 -6.85 4.30
C ILE A 95 14.35 -8.19 4.25
N ASN A 96 13.97 -9.06 3.31
CA ASN A 96 14.57 -10.39 3.14
C ASN A 96 15.93 -10.33 2.44
N LEU A 97 16.11 -9.41 1.49
CA LEU A 97 17.31 -9.33 0.65
C LEU A 97 18.33 -8.28 1.11
N ALA A 98 17.93 -7.32 1.95
CA ALA A 98 18.82 -6.35 2.58
C ALA A 98 18.31 -5.94 3.99
N PRO A 99 18.28 -6.88 4.96
CA PRO A 99 17.70 -6.67 6.29
C PRO A 99 18.32 -5.50 7.06
N ALA A 100 19.60 -5.18 6.80
CA ALA A 100 20.31 -4.06 7.42
C ALA A 100 19.69 -2.67 7.13
N LEU A 101 18.76 -2.55 6.17
CA LEU A 101 17.97 -1.31 6.02
C LEU A 101 16.90 -1.16 7.11
N PHE A 102 16.41 -2.26 7.68
CA PHE A 102 15.28 -2.31 8.62
C PHE A 102 15.73 -2.42 10.08
N GLU A 103 16.94 -1.93 10.36
CA GLU A 103 17.45 -1.70 11.72
C GLU A 103 17.07 -0.29 12.19
N ASP A 104 17.40 0.09 13.42
CA ASP A 104 17.26 1.48 13.91
C ASP A 104 15.85 2.08 13.69
N GLY A 105 14.83 1.36 14.13
CA GLY A 105 13.44 1.83 14.08
C GLY A 105 12.85 1.98 12.68
N ARG A 106 13.50 1.48 11.63
CA ARG A 106 12.93 1.40 10.27
C ARG A 106 12.18 0.09 10.13
N VAL A 107 10.88 0.14 9.84
CA VAL A 107 10.03 -1.04 9.81
C VAL A 107 9.42 -1.27 8.44
N ASP A 108 9.45 -2.52 8.00
CA ASP A 108 8.85 -2.96 6.75
C ASP A 108 7.34 -3.16 6.89
N ARG A 109 6.56 -2.56 6.00
CA ARG A 109 5.13 -2.80 5.82
C ARG A 109 4.79 -3.02 4.35
N GLY A 110 5.69 -3.64 3.59
CA GLY A 110 5.45 -4.11 2.23
C GLY A 110 4.52 -5.32 2.21
N ILE A 111 3.56 -5.37 1.28
CA ILE A 111 2.76 -6.59 1.08
C ILE A 111 2.73 -6.94 -0.40
N SER A 112 3.25 -8.11 -0.73
CA SER A 112 3.38 -8.59 -2.10
C SER A 112 2.06 -8.54 -2.88
N GLY A 113 2.12 -7.98 -4.10
CA GLY A 113 0.99 -7.90 -5.02
C GLY A 113 0.01 -6.75 -4.77
N GLN A 114 0.12 -6.03 -3.65
CA GLN A 114 -0.83 -4.97 -3.32
C GLN A 114 -0.75 -3.74 -4.22
N THR A 115 -1.91 -3.09 -4.39
CA THR A 115 -2.11 -1.82 -5.10
C THR A 115 -2.39 -0.67 -4.12
N THR A 116 -2.40 0.56 -4.62
CA THR A 116 -2.67 1.75 -3.80
C THR A 116 -3.99 1.75 -3.02
N PRO A 117 -5.15 1.24 -3.50
CA PRO A 117 -6.35 1.19 -2.68
C PRO A 117 -6.20 0.28 -1.45
N GLN A 118 -5.49 -0.85 -1.58
CA GLN A 118 -5.23 -1.74 -0.44
C GLN A 118 -4.30 -1.09 0.57
N MET A 119 -3.23 -0.43 0.09
CA MET A 119 -2.32 0.34 0.94
C MET A 119 -3.04 1.45 1.70
N LEU A 120 -3.97 2.17 1.04
CA LEU A 120 -4.78 3.21 1.68
C LEU A 120 -5.66 2.63 2.79
N VAL A 121 -6.36 1.51 2.55
CA VAL A 121 -7.22 0.86 3.56
C VAL A 121 -6.43 0.47 4.82
N ARG A 122 -5.21 -0.05 4.66
CA ARG A 122 -4.36 -0.45 5.80
C ARG A 122 -3.49 0.66 6.37
N PHE A 123 -3.49 1.85 5.77
CA PHE A 123 -2.58 2.93 6.13
C PHE A 123 -2.68 3.34 7.59
N ARG A 124 -3.89 3.34 8.17
CA ARG A 124 -4.08 3.64 9.59
C ARG A 124 -3.37 2.61 10.49
N GLN A 125 -3.66 1.34 10.28
CA GLN A 125 -3.14 0.25 11.10
C GLN A 125 -1.61 0.11 10.97
N ASP A 126 -1.11 0.18 9.74
CA ASP A 126 0.28 -0.15 9.44
C ASP A 126 1.21 1.06 9.41
N VAL A 127 0.69 2.29 9.45
CA VAL A 127 1.50 3.52 9.48
C VAL A 127 1.11 4.40 10.65
N ILE A 128 -0.12 4.91 10.66
CA ILE A 128 -0.53 5.96 11.60
C ILE A 128 -0.42 5.48 13.05
N ASP A 129 -0.96 4.30 13.36
CA ASP A 129 -1.02 3.77 14.72
C ASP A 129 0.35 3.31 15.25
N LEU A 130 1.37 3.28 14.37
CA LEU A 130 2.78 3.06 14.74
C LEU A 130 3.52 4.35 15.09
N HIS A 131 2.89 5.51 14.91
CA HIS A 131 3.41 6.83 15.24
C HIS A 131 4.85 7.10 14.73
N PRO A 132 5.17 6.79 13.46
CA PRO A 132 6.52 6.96 12.96
C PRO A 132 6.90 8.43 12.81
N GLN A 133 8.20 8.72 12.78
CA GLN A 133 8.67 10.07 12.44
C GLN A 133 8.45 10.39 10.96
N ALA A 134 8.61 9.39 10.08
CA ALA A 134 8.36 9.50 8.65
C ALA A 134 7.73 8.22 8.07
N VAL A 135 7.11 8.36 6.89
CA VAL A 135 6.66 7.24 6.06
C VAL A 135 7.31 7.34 4.68
N HIS A 136 7.90 6.24 4.23
CA HIS A 136 8.36 6.04 2.86
C HIS A 136 7.29 5.29 2.08
N ILE A 137 6.70 5.92 1.06
CA ILE A 137 5.63 5.35 0.24
C ILE A 137 6.17 5.04 -1.16
N MET A 138 6.24 3.75 -1.50
CA MET A 138 6.57 3.27 -2.84
C MET A 138 5.41 2.39 -3.33
N ALA A 139 4.63 2.92 -4.27
CA ALA A 139 3.37 2.31 -4.70
C ALA A 139 3.07 2.65 -6.16
N GLY A 140 2.30 1.79 -6.84
CA GLY A 140 1.79 2.01 -8.20
C GLY A 140 2.16 0.92 -9.20
N THR A 141 3.20 0.10 -8.94
CA THR A 141 3.63 -0.98 -9.85
C THR A 141 2.47 -1.92 -10.17
N ASN A 142 1.78 -2.40 -9.14
CA ASN A 142 0.68 -3.36 -9.28
C ASN A 142 -0.62 -2.71 -9.76
N ASP A 143 -0.81 -1.41 -9.54
CA ASP A 143 -1.93 -0.66 -10.11
C ASP A 143 -1.82 -0.65 -11.65
N ILE A 144 -0.61 -0.39 -12.18
CA ILE A 144 -0.33 -0.45 -13.62
C ILE A 144 -0.50 -1.88 -14.16
N ALA A 145 -0.12 -2.89 -13.37
CA ALA A 145 -0.34 -4.30 -13.72
C ALA A 145 -1.83 -4.71 -13.69
N GLY A 146 -2.67 -3.99 -12.95
CA GLY A 146 -4.11 -4.23 -12.81
C GLY A 146 -4.47 -5.29 -11.77
N ASN A 147 -3.65 -5.47 -10.73
CA ASN A 147 -3.82 -6.56 -9.76
C ASN A 147 -5.13 -6.50 -8.98
N THR A 148 -5.71 -5.30 -8.80
CA THR A 148 -7.04 -5.11 -8.18
C THR A 148 -8.10 -4.64 -9.17
N GLY A 149 -7.92 -4.96 -10.45
CA GLY A 149 -8.82 -4.54 -11.54
C GLY A 149 -8.41 -3.22 -12.19
N ALA A 150 -9.36 -2.61 -12.91
CA ALA A 150 -9.12 -1.37 -13.66
C ALA A 150 -9.07 -0.16 -12.72
N ALA A 151 -8.11 0.73 -12.95
CA ALA A 151 -8.00 2.03 -12.30
C ALA A 151 -7.58 3.08 -13.34
N THR A 152 -8.01 4.33 -13.14
CA THR A 152 -7.44 5.46 -13.88
C THR A 152 -6.19 5.96 -13.16
N ILE A 153 -5.35 6.73 -13.85
CA ILE A 153 -4.20 7.38 -13.23
C ILE A 153 -4.65 8.27 -12.06
N GLU A 154 -5.77 8.98 -12.21
CA GLU A 154 -6.32 9.87 -11.18
C GLU A 154 -6.73 9.09 -9.93
N THR A 155 -7.28 7.87 -10.07
CA THR A 155 -7.58 7.01 -8.91
C THR A 155 -6.30 6.65 -8.15
N VAL A 156 -5.24 6.24 -8.85
CA VAL A 156 -3.96 5.86 -8.22
C VAL A 156 -3.31 7.07 -7.56
N GLN A 157 -3.28 8.21 -8.25
CA GLN A 157 -2.80 9.49 -7.71
C GLN A 157 -3.61 9.92 -6.49
N GLY A 158 -4.94 9.76 -6.53
CA GLY A 158 -5.85 10.06 -5.43
C GLY A 158 -5.54 9.24 -4.18
N ASN A 159 -5.33 7.94 -4.32
CA ASN A 159 -4.97 7.07 -3.19
C ASN A 159 -3.64 7.49 -2.55
N ILE A 160 -2.61 7.80 -3.36
CA ILE A 160 -1.30 8.27 -2.87
C ILE A 160 -1.43 9.62 -2.17
N ARG A 161 -2.21 10.55 -2.74
CA ARG A 161 -2.54 11.83 -2.13
C ARG A 161 -3.21 11.64 -0.78
N SER A 162 -4.23 10.79 -0.68
CA SER A 162 -4.91 10.51 0.58
C SER A 162 -3.98 9.94 1.65
N MET A 163 -3.08 9.01 1.29
CA MET A 163 -2.06 8.51 2.23
C MET A 163 -1.13 9.62 2.71
N ALA A 164 -0.67 10.50 1.81
CA ALA A 164 0.19 11.63 2.16
C ALA A 164 -0.52 12.67 3.04
N GLU A 165 -1.78 12.99 2.75
CA GLU A 165 -2.64 13.87 3.54
C GLU A 165 -2.89 13.31 4.95
N LEU A 166 -3.19 12.00 5.05
CA LEU A 166 -3.33 11.31 6.33
C LEU A 166 -2.03 11.37 7.14
N ALA A 167 -0.88 11.07 6.53
CA ALA A 167 0.41 11.15 7.20
C ALA A 167 0.69 12.57 7.74
N ARG A 168 0.47 13.60 6.91
CA ARG A 168 0.62 15.00 7.30
C ARG A 168 -0.30 15.38 8.45
N ALA A 169 -1.58 14.99 8.39
CA ALA A 169 -2.56 15.28 9.45
C ALA A 169 -2.13 14.70 10.81
N HIS A 170 -1.34 13.61 10.79
CA HIS A 170 -0.78 12.95 11.97
C HIS A 170 0.67 13.36 12.31
N GLY A 171 1.23 14.38 11.65
CA GLY A 171 2.59 14.88 11.94
C GLY A 171 3.72 13.94 11.52
N ILE A 172 3.44 13.08 10.55
CA ILE A 172 4.38 12.12 9.96
C ILE A 172 4.99 12.75 8.70
N ALA A 173 6.31 12.85 8.62
CA ALA A 173 6.98 13.33 7.42
C ALA A 173 6.78 12.34 6.25
N VAL A 174 6.57 12.85 5.04
CA VAL A 174 6.28 12.01 3.87
C VAL A 174 7.50 11.97 2.94
N ILE A 175 7.90 10.75 2.58
CA ILE A 175 8.88 10.46 1.54
C ILE A 175 8.14 9.72 0.42
N LEU A 176 8.01 10.34 -0.74
CA LEU A 176 7.44 9.71 -1.93
C LEU A 176 8.57 9.12 -2.78
N ALA A 177 8.47 7.83 -3.06
CA ALA A 177 9.42 7.14 -3.93
C ALA A 177 8.88 7.04 -5.35
N SER A 178 9.77 7.18 -6.34
CA SER A 178 9.47 6.81 -7.72
C SER A 178 9.08 5.33 -7.80
N ILE A 179 8.11 5.00 -8.63
CA ILE A 179 7.87 3.64 -9.10
C ILE A 179 9.14 3.15 -9.82
N PRO A 180 9.75 2.02 -9.40
CA PRO A 180 10.93 1.47 -10.06
C PRO A 180 10.67 1.09 -11.53
N PRO A 181 11.72 0.96 -12.35
CA PRO A 181 11.55 0.69 -13.76
C PRO A 181 11.09 -0.75 -14.02
N ALA A 182 10.15 -0.91 -14.95
CA ALA A 182 9.74 -2.20 -15.48
C ALA A 182 9.52 -2.06 -16.99
N GLY A 183 10.15 -2.93 -17.78
CA GLY A 183 9.94 -2.96 -19.23
C GLY A 183 8.67 -3.71 -19.63
N ALA A 184 8.32 -4.72 -18.84
CA ALA A 184 7.12 -5.54 -18.97
C ALA A 184 6.80 -6.17 -17.60
N PHE A 185 5.57 -6.66 -17.44
CA PHE A 185 5.19 -7.46 -16.27
C PHE A 185 5.04 -8.93 -16.67
N PRO A 186 5.86 -9.86 -16.12
CA PRO A 186 5.78 -11.28 -16.46
C PRO A 186 4.40 -11.91 -16.26
N TRP A 187 3.66 -11.44 -15.24
CA TRP A 187 2.31 -11.89 -14.89
C TRP A 187 1.19 -11.11 -15.58
N ALA A 188 1.49 -9.96 -16.19
CA ALA A 188 0.52 -9.08 -16.86
C ALA A 188 1.06 -8.62 -18.23
N ARG A 189 1.37 -9.60 -19.09
CA ARG A 189 2.15 -9.40 -20.35
C ARG A 189 1.53 -8.46 -21.36
N THR A 190 0.23 -8.19 -21.27
CA THR A 190 -0.48 -7.28 -22.19
C THR A 190 -0.31 -5.81 -21.80
N LYS A 191 0.23 -5.51 -20.63
CA LYS A 191 0.44 -4.15 -20.14
C LYS A 191 1.72 -3.54 -20.74
N GLN A 192 1.68 -2.24 -20.97
CA GLN A 192 2.83 -1.44 -21.42
C GLN A 192 3.24 -0.47 -20.28
N PRO A 193 4.12 -0.90 -19.36
CA PRO A 193 4.36 -0.15 -18.13
C PRO A 193 5.14 1.16 -18.31
N VAL A 194 6.10 1.21 -19.22
CA VAL A 194 7.06 2.32 -19.30
C VAL A 194 6.41 3.71 -19.44
N PRO A 195 5.45 3.96 -20.35
CA PRO A 195 4.84 5.27 -20.47
C PRO A 195 4.12 5.69 -19.18
N VAL A 196 3.39 4.76 -18.57
CA VAL A 196 2.60 5.01 -17.35
C VAL A 196 3.51 5.23 -16.14
N ILE A 197 4.60 4.47 -16.00
CA ILE A 197 5.61 4.67 -14.95
C ILE A 197 6.23 6.07 -15.06
N ARG A 198 6.59 6.50 -16.28
CA ARG A 198 7.16 7.84 -16.49
C ARG A 198 6.19 8.95 -16.12
N GLU A 199 4.93 8.81 -16.53
CA GLU A 199 3.86 9.76 -16.21
C GLU A 199 3.62 9.84 -14.70
N MET A 200 3.45 8.69 -14.03
CA MET A 200 3.27 8.61 -12.58
C MET A 200 4.47 9.18 -11.82
N ASN A 201 5.70 8.89 -12.25
CA ASN A 201 6.90 9.41 -11.59
C ASN A 201 7.07 10.92 -11.76
N ALA A 202 6.73 11.46 -12.94
CA ALA A 202 6.70 12.91 -13.16
C ALA A 202 5.70 13.58 -12.21
N TRP A 203 4.50 13.00 -12.09
CA TRP A 203 3.48 13.48 -11.15
C TRP A 203 3.95 13.37 -9.68
N LEU A 204 4.48 12.22 -9.24
CA LEU A 204 4.97 12.01 -7.88
C LEU A 204 6.03 13.05 -7.49
N LYS A 205 6.94 13.35 -8.41
CA LYS A 205 7.98 14.36 -8.22
C LYS A 205 7.41 15.77 -8.09
N SER A 206 6.47 16.15 -8.96
CA SER A 206 5.78 17.46 -8.87
C SER A 206 4.99 17.56 -7.58
N TYR A 207 4.15 16.55 -7.29
CA TYR A 207 3.31 16.52 -6.10
C TYR A 207 4.14 16.60 -4.82
N ALA A 208 5.29 15.92 -4.76
CA ALA A 208 6.22 16.06 -3.65
C ALA A 208 6.75 17.48 -3.51
N ALA A 209 7.22 18.10 -4.60
CA ALA A 209 7.74 19.47 -4.59
C ALA A 209 6.67 20.49 -4.16
N ASP A 210 5.47 20.42 -4.75
CA ASP A 210 4.35 21.33 -4.49
C ASP A 210 3.87 21.27 -3.03
N ASN A 211 4.14 20.15 -2.35
CA ASN A 211 3.73 19.92 -0.98
C ASN A 211 4.90 19.97 0.01
N GLY A 212 6.15 20.18 -0.43
CA GLY A 212 7.31 20.09 0.47
C GLY A 212 7.51 18.69 1.07
N PHE A 213 7.14 17.64 0.35
CA PHE A 213 7.51 16.26 0.69
C PHE A 213 8.90 15.93 0.12
N THR A 214 9.59 14.98 0.74
CA THR A 214 10.84 14.47 0.17
C THR A 214 10.52 13.50 -0.97
N TYR A 215 11.22 13.63 -2.10
CA TYR A 215 11.16 12.68 -3.21
C TYR A 215 12.45 11.84 -3.28
N VAL A 216 12.32 10.55 -3.54
CA VAL A 216 13.45 9.64 -3.83
C VAL A 216 13.28 8.98 -5.19
N ASP A 217 14.29 9.12 -6.05
CA ASP A 217 14.24 8.72 -7.45
C ASP A 217 15.03 7.42 -7.70
N TYR A 218 14.39 6.28 -7.43
CA TYR A 218 14.94 4.96 -7.77
C TYR A 218 14.91 4.71 -9.29
N PHE A 219 13.90 5.23 -9.99
CA PHE A 219 13.76 5.06 -11.43
C PHE A 219 14.99 5.55 -12.17
N ALA A 220 15.45 6.78 -11.90
CA ALA A 220 16.64 7.33 -12.54
C ALA A 220 17.91 6.49 -12.30
N ALA A 221 18.05 5.89 -11.11
CA ALA A 221 19.23 5.09 -10.76
C ALA A 221 19.24 3.69 -11.38
N MET A 222 18.05 3.13 -11.62
CA MET A 222 17.86 1.72 -11.97
C MET A 222 17.40 1.49 -13.40
N ALA A 223 16.93 2.53 -14.12
CA ALA A 223 16.39 2.40 -15.46
C ALA A 223 17.49 2.40 -16.54
N THR A 224 17.23 1.65 -17.60
CA THR A 224 17.85 1.87 -18.92
C THR A 224 17.24 3.10 -19.59
N PRO A 225 17.85 3.65 -20.67
CA PRO A 225 17.24 4.74 -21.44
C PRO A 225 15.83 4.42 -21.97
N ALA A 226 15.56 3.13 -22.23
CA ALA A 226 14.25 2.63 -22.65
C ALA A 226 13.21 2.56 -21.51
N GLY A 227 13.61 2.81 -20.25
CA GLY A 227 12.71 2.74 -19.09
C GLY A 227 12.54 1.35 -18.47
N ALA A 228 13.21 0.34 -19.01
CA ALA A 228 13.28 -1.00 -18.42
C ALA A 228 14.34 -1.07 -17.31
N MET A 229 14.22 -2.04 -16.40
CA MET A 229 15.23 -2.33 -15.38
C MET A 229 16.60 -2.60 -16.01
N ARG A 230 17.66 -2.02 -15.45
CA ARG A 230 19.04 -2.30 -15.88
C ARG A 230 19.38 -3.78 -15.70
N PRO A 231 20.12 -4.40 -16.63
CA PRO A 231 20.57 -5.78 -16.50
C PRO A 231 21.31 -6.02 -15.19
N GLY A 232 21.05 -7.18 -14.57
CA GLY A 232 21.68 -7.59 -13.31
C GLY A 232 21.06 -7.03 -12.04
N LEU A 233 20.13 -6.06 -12.12
CA LEU A 233 19.44 -5.52 -10.94
C LEU A 233 18.16 -6.28 -10.56
N SER A 234 17.64 -7.11 -11.45
CA SER A 234 16.43 -7.92 -11.26
C SER A 234 16.53 -9.20 -12.10
N SER A 235 15.92 -10.28 -11.61
CA SER A 235 15.80 -11.55 -12.36
C SER A 235 14.60 -11.57 -13.31
N ASP A 236 13.54 -10.84 -12.98
CA ASP A 236 12.27 -10.85 -13.73
C ASP A 236 11.96 -9.51 -14.42
N GLY A 237 12.84 -8.52 -14.26
CA GLY A 237 12.71 -7.19 -14.83
C GLY A 237 11.83 -6.24 -14.03
N VAL A 238 11.35 -6.64 -12.84
CA VAL A 238 10.48 -5.85 -11.97
C VAL A 238 11.02 -5.81 -10.53
N HIS A 239 11.22 -6.98 -9.92
CA HIS A 239 11.61 -7.08 -8.52
C HIS A 239 13.14 -6.97 -8.38
N PRO A 240 13.66 -6.01 -7.60
CA PRO A 240 15.09 -5.90 -7.37
C PRO A 240 15.65 -7.17 -6.70
N ASN A 241 16.81 -7.62 -7.16
CA ASN A 241 17.61 -8.59 -6.42
C ASN A 241 18.53 -7.84 -5.41
N ALA A 242 19.45 -8.57 -4.75
CA ALA A 242 20.39 -7.96 -3.80
C ALA A 242 21.19 -6.78 -4.39
N ALA A 243 21.60 -6.86 -5.67
CA ALA A 243 22.31 -5.77 -6.34
C ALA A 243 21.40 -4.57 -6.63
N GLY A 244 20.15 -4.82 -7.00
CA GLY A 244 19.14 -3.76 -7.15
C GLY A 244 18.88 -3.03 -5.82
N TYR A 245 18.68 -3.76 -4.72
CA TYR A 245 18.51 -3.14 -3.40
C TYR A 245 19.76 -2.42 -2.90
N ALA A 246 20.96 -2.87 -3.29
CA ALA A 246 22.20 -2.15 -2.98
C ALA A 246 22.25 -0.77 -3.66
N VAL A 247 21.63 -0.60 -4.83
CA VAL A 247 21.47 0.72 -5.48
C VAL A 247 20.44 1.57 -4.74
N MET A 248 19.31 0.99 -4.32
CA MET A 248 18.23 1.72 -3.67
C MET A 248 18.58 2.18 -2.25
N LYS A 249 19.28 1.36 -1.47
CA LYS A 249 19.57 1.59 -0.04
C LYS A 249 20.18 2.98 0.26
N PRO A 250 21.27 3.42 -0.39
CA PRO A 250 21.84 4.74 -0.09
C PRO A 250 20.88 5.90 -0.44
N LEU A 251 20.04 5.75 -1.46
CA LEU A 251 19.06 6.76 -1.85
C LEU A 251 17.93 6.85 -0.82
N ALA A 252 17.43 5.71 -0.32
CA ALA A 252 16.46 5.64 0.77
C ALA A 252 16.99 6.34 2.03
N LEU A 253 18.21 5.99 2.44
CA LEU A 253 18.83 6.57 3.64
C LEU A 253 19.01 8.09 3.51
N ALA A 254 19.50 8.57 2.37
CA ALA A 254 19.64 10.01 2.14
C ALA A 254 18.29 10.74 2.15
N ALA A 255 17.22 10.12 1.62
CA ALA A 255 15.87 10.68 1.67
C ALA A 255 15.30 10.72 3.08
N ILE A 256 15.55 9.68 3.89
CA ILE A 256 15.15 9.64 5.30
C ILE A 256 15.81 10.78 6.07
N GLU A 257 17.13 10.94 5.95
CA GLU A 257 17.84 11.99 6.67
C GLU A 257 17.34 13.40 6.29
N ARG A 258 17.06 13.65 5.01
CA ARG A 258 16.43 14.92 4.57
C ARG A 258 15.05 15.12 5.19
N ALA A 259 14.16 14.13 5.08
CA ALA A 259 12.79 14.25 5.57
C ALA A 259 12.72 14.46 7.10
N LEU A 260 13.63 13.85 7.85
CA LEU A 260 13.70 14.00 9.30
C LEU A 260 14.32 15.34 9.72
N ALA A 261 15.27 15.88 8.96
CA ALA A 261 15.83 17.21 9.19
C ALA A 261 14.78 18.31 9.03
N ASP A 262 13.86 18.16 8.07
CA ASP A 262 12.82 19.15 7.77
C ASP A 262 11.57 19.04 8.68
N ARG A 263 11.47 17.95 9.46
CA ARG A 263 10.30 17.64 10.30
C ARG A 263 9.91 18.73 11.33
N PRO A 264 10.84 19.43 12.00
CA PRO A 264 10.47 20.50 12.93
C PRO A 264 9.59 21.59 12.29
N ALA A 265 9.78 21.86 10.98
CA ALA A 265 8.96 22.82 10.25
C ALA A 265 7.50 22.35 10.10
N LEU A 266 7.26 21.04 9.91
CA LEU A 266 5.91 20.46 9.79
C LEU A 266 5.10 20.58 11.08
N ILE A 267 5.77 20.44 12.24
CA ILE A 267 5.11 20.53 13.55
C ILE A 267 4.71 21.99 13.84
N SER A 268 5.54 22.95 13.44
CA SER A 268 5.28 24.38 13.65
C SER A 268 4.12 24.96 12.84
N THR A 269 3.76 24.34 11.71
CA THR A 269 2.68 24.82 10.83
C THR A 269 1.30 24.24 11.16
N ARG A 270 1.18 23.44 12.24
CA ARG A 270 -0.11 22.87 12.63
C ARG A 270 -1.00 23.97 13.22
N PRO A 271 -2.27 24.11 12.78
CA PRO A 271 -3.24 24.88 13.54
C PRO A 271 -3.31 24.27 14.95
N SER A 272 -3.23 25.11 15.99
CA SER A 272 -3.43 24.66 17.37
C SER A 272 -4.76 23.92 17.45
N SER A 273 -4.73 22.63 17.81
CA SER A 273 -5.96 21.87 18.06
C SER A 273 -6.83 22.64 19.05
N PRO A 274 -8.16 22.73 18.85
CA PRO A 274 -9.03 23.27 19.88
C PRO A 274 -8.83 22.42 21.14
N SER A 275 -8.53 23.08 22.26
CA SER A 275 -8.36 22.42 23.54
C SER A 275 -9.59 21.55 23.78
N ALA A 276 -9.39 20.25 24.01
CA ALA A 276 -10.46 19.42 24.52
C ALA A 276 -10.87 20.00 25.89
N THR A 277 -11.99 20.71 25.91
CA THR A 277 -12.65 21.10 27.15
C THR A 277 -12.95 19.80 27.90
N PRO A 278 -12.59 19.67 29.18
CA PRO A 278 -13.04 18.53 29.97
C PRO A 278 -14.56 18.51 29.96
N ALA A 279 -15.15 17.39 29.55
CA ALA A 279 -16.58 17.18 29.75
C ALA A 279 -16.81 17.11 31.27
N ASP A 280 -17.39 18.19 31.81
CA ASP A 280 -17.88 18.26 33.17
C ASP A 280 -19.24 17.50 33.25
N ARG A 281 -19.27 16.51 34.16
CA ARG A 281 -20.41 15.78 34.75
C ARG A 281 -21.01 14.61 33.99
#